data_AF-A0A839JX93-F1
#
_entry.id   AF-A0A839JX93-F1
#
_cell.length_a   1.000
_cell.length_b   1.000
_cell.length_c   1.000
_cell.angle_alpha   90.00
_cell.angle_beta   90.00
_cell.angle_gamma   90.00
#
_symmetry.space_group_name_H-M   'P 1'
#
loop_
_entity.id
_entity.type
_entity.pdbx_description
1 polymer ?
#
loop_
_entity_poly.entity_id
_entity_poly.type
_entity_poly.pdbx_seq_one_letter_code
_entity_poly.pdbx_strand_id
1 'polypeptide(L)'
;MVNYFPKDITLADGPMKQTIISNFCTTALTPEVIADLLKLYPDADPRQSIFLTLICSKSDVRSNFSPFMSAGTKGEENRYLKTHSIKLLVPQNVACYANEFQVDCDIARLSEEIITLILEELTTLKQGNLYGVTMNNLSSQKKLEENINTFTKEKLLIHYASQQNFCKSKTQGYPETCKIMQQSMRAFQKAFSRFRLLNVESLLAKDIDSFKEKQAICTKNISAEDYDHMFCEIMGRTDEGLDPFITRIYTELLRYQLFSTYYTSHLWNKDLAEMSDASYYEFIRIKDFQKNLMPTINTTLKQLADLQNTYPLHIGMLAYQEELLRLRDKYLSKLVAPFYSVFYKLQNVQIKS
;
A
#
# COMPACT_ATOMS: atom_id res chain seq x y z
N MET A 1 17.56 4.33 -24.10
CA MET A 1 16.35 5.15 -23.89
C MET A 1 15.87 5.63 -25.25
N VAL A 2 14.68 5.20 -25.68
CA VAL A 2 14.03 5.69 -26.91
C VAL A 2 13.41 7.06 -26.57
N ASN A 3 13.75 8.10 -27.33
CA ASN A 3 13.29 9.47 -27.10
C ASN A 3 11.93 9.67 -27.78
N TYR A 4 10.84 9.53 -27.02
CA TYR A 4 9.47 9.75 -27.49
C TYR A 4 8.99 11.21 -27.35
N PHE A 5 9.84 12.14 -26.89
CA PHE A 5 9.42 13.49 -26.51
C PHE A 5 10.13 14.59 -27.33
N PRO A 6 9.40 15.60 -27.85
CA PRO A 6 9.97 16.68 -28.67
C PRO A 6 10.88 17.62 -27.85
N LYS A 7 11.95 18.13 -28.48
CA LYS A 7 13.09 18.82 -27.84
C LYS A 7 13.14 20.34 -27.97
N ASP A 8 12.23 20.96 -28.71
CA ASP A 8 12.22 22.41 -28.90
C ASP A 8 10.95 22.99 -28.30
N ILE A 9 11.06 24.01 -27.42
CA ILE A 9 10.12 25.14 -27.19
C ILE A 9 10.65 26.00 -26.01
N THR A 10 10.50 27.32 -26.15
CA THR A 10 10.88 28.43 -25.25
C THR A 10 10.04 28.58 -23.98
N LEU A 11 10.64 29.08 -22.88
CA LEU A 11 10.14 29.52 -21.55
C LEU A 11 8.62 29.56 -21.29
N ALA A 12 8.18 28.95 -20.17
CA ALA A 12 6.77 28.66 -19.87
C ALA A 12 6.04 29.64 -18.93
N ASP A 13 5.04 30.34 -19.46
CA ASP A 13 3.94 30.96 -18.69
C ASP A 13 2.94 29.89 -18.19
N GLY A 14 2.03 30.26 -17.26
CA GLY A 14 0.97 29.37 -16.73
C GLY A 14 0.17 28.58 -17.78
N PRO A 15 -0.27 29.20 -18.90
CA PRO A 15 -0.90 28.49 -20.02
C PRO A 15 0.01 27.44 -20.67
N MET A 16 1.33 27.70 -20.74
CA MET A 16 2.29 26.79 -21.35
C MET A 16 2.59 25.57 -20.45
N LYS A 17 2.58 25.72 -19.13
CA LYS A 17 2.74 24.59 -18.18
C LYS A 17 1.61 23.58 -18.32
N GLN A 18 0.38 24.03 -18.54
CA GLN A 18 -0.75 23.13 -18.81
C GLN A 18 -0.62 22.43 -20.16
N THR A 19 -0.12 23.12 -21.19
CA THR A 19 0.20 22.49 -22.47
C THR A 19 1.26 21.40 -22.31
N ILE A 20 2.31 21.62 -21.51
CA ILE A 20 3.32 20.60 -21.21
C ILE A 20 2.66 19.36 -20.56
N ILE A 21 1.84 19.55 -19.52
CA ILE A 21 1.16 18.43 -18.84
C ILE A 21 0.20 17.70 -19.79
N SER A 22 -0.59 18.45 -20.57
CA SER A 22 -1.54 17.89 -21.53
C SER A 22 -0.82 17.06 -22.60
N ASN A 23 0.28 17.59 -23.15
CA ASN A 23 1.11 16.90 -24.14
C ASN A 23 1.77 15.63 -23.57
N PHE A 24 2.22 15.69 -22.32
CA PHE A 24 2.71 14.50 -21.62
C PHE A 24 1.61 13.44 -21.53
N CYS A 25 0.42 13.82 -21.10
CA CYS A 25 -0.71 12.91 -20.90
C CYS A 25 -1.21 12.30 -22.21
N THR A 26 -1.29 13.08 -23.29
CA THR A 26 -1.66 12.57 -24.61
C THR A 26 -0.63 11.57 -25.14
N THR A 27 0.66 11.85 -24.93
CA THR A 27 1.76 10.99 -25.39
C THR A 27 1.89 9.71 -24.54
N ALA A 28 1.85 9.83 -23.21
CA ALA A 28 2.08 8.72 -22.28
C ALA A 28 1.00 7.64 -22.35
N LEU A 29 -0.18 7.98 -22.88
CA LEU A 29 -1.34 7.11 -23.01
C LEU A 29 -1.68 6.79 -24.47
N THR A 30 -0.77 7.02 -25.42
CA THR A 30 -0.97 6.53 -26.80
C THR A 30 -0.81 5.00 -26.86
N PRO A 31 -1.59 4.31 -27.70
CA PRO A 31 -1.49 2.86 -27.83
C PRO A 31 -0.07 2.36 -28.13
N GLU A 32 0.70 3.10 -28.94
CA GLU A 32 2.07 2.76 -29.30
C GLU A 32 3.01 2.78 -28.08
N VAL A 33 2.94 3.85 -27.29
CA VAL A 33 3.78 4.01 -26.08
C VAL A 33 3.38 2.98 -25.02
N ILE A 34 2.08 2.72 -24.85
CA ILE A 34 1.58 1.68 -23.94
C ILE A 34 2.10 0.31 -24.37
N ALA A 35 1.97 -0.05 -25.66
CA ALA A 35 2.40 -1.33 -26.18
C ALA A 35 3.91 -1.54 -26.03
N ASP A 36 4.72 -0.52 -26.31
CA ASP A 36 6.18 -0.61 -26.15
C ASP A 36 6.61 -0.72 -24.69
N LEU A 37 5.93 0.00 -23.78
CA LEU A 37 6.17 -0.13 -22.35
C LEU A 37 5.81 -1.53 -21.83
N LEU A 38 4.65 -2.07 -22.22
CA LEU A 38 4.20 -3.39 -21.80
C LEU A 38 5.09 -4.52 -22.34
N LYS A 39 5.75 -4.35 -23.49
CA LYS A 39 6.77 -5.29 -23.97
C LYS A 39 7.99 -5.34 -23.05
N LEU A 40 8.39 -4.21 -22.50
CA LEU A 40 9.57 -4.10 -21.63
C LEU A 40 9.24 -4.41 -20.17
N TYR A 41 8.05 -4.02 -19.73
CA TYR A 41 7.56 -4.10 -18.36
C TYR A 41 6.09 -4.52 -18.38
N PRO A 42 5.81 -5.83 -18.47
CA PRO A 42 4.43 -6.35 -18.57
C PRO A 42 3.53 -5.96 -17.39
N ASP A 43 4.12 -5.76 -16.22
CA ASP A 43 3.41 -5.42 -14.97
C ASP A 43 3.19 -3.91 -14.78
N ALA A 44 3.60 -3.08 -15.74
CA ALA A 44 3.58 -1.63 -15.60
C ALA A 44 2.48 -0.97 -16.43
N ASP A 45 1.26 -1.53 -16.51
CA ASP A 45 0.18 -0.95 -17.33
C ASP A 45 -0.10 0.52 -16.92
N PRO A 46 0.23 1.51 -17.78
CA PRO A 46 0.02 2.93 -17.47
C PRO A 46 -1.44 3.28 -17.21
N ARG A 47 -2.39 2.52 -17.79
CA ARG A 47 -3.83 2.74 -17.62
C ARG A 47 -4.30 2.46 -16.20
N GLN A 48 -3.47 1.81 -15.37
CA GLN A 48 -3.75 1.50 -13.98
C GLN A 48 -2.88 2.28 -12.99
N SER A 49 -2.09 3.27 -13.43
CA SER A 49 -1.27 4.12 -12.55
C SER A 49 -2.14 5.18 -11.85
N ILE A 50 -2.01 5.26 -10.52
CA ILE A 50 -2.64 6.30 -9.70
C ILE A 50 -2.04 7.66 -10.04
N PHE A 51 -0.72 7.74 -10.17
CA PHE A 51 -0.02 8.97 -10.47
C PHE A 51 -0.48 9.58 -11.81
N LEU A 52 -0.48 8.77 -12.88
CA LEU A 52 -0.94 9.22 -14.20
C LEU A 52 -2.43 9.59 -14.17
N THR A 53 -3.27 8.82 -13.49
CA THR A 53 -4.70 9.11 -13.39
C THR A 53 -4.93 10.48 -12.74
N LEU A 54 -4.17 10.83 -11.70
CA LEU A 54 -4.31 12.12 -11.00
C LEU A 54 -3.78 13.29 -11.84
N ILE A 55 -2.57 13.18 -12.40
CA ILE A 55 -1.96 14.23 -13.23
C ILE A 55 -2.71 14.45 -14.54
N CYS A 56 -3.25 13.40 -15.15
CA CYS A 56 -3.94 13.47 -16.45
C CYS A 56 -5.46 13.60 -16.34
N SER A 57 -6.02 13.72 -15.13
CA SER A 57 -7.47 13.74 -14.89
C SER A 57 -8.26 14.82 -15.66
N LYS A 58 -7.61 15.91 -16.07
CA LYS A 58 -8.18 17.03 -16.84
C LYS A 58 -7.93 16.98 -18.35
N SER A 59 -7.13 16.04 -18.83
CA SER A 59 -6.83 15.90 -20.26
C SER A 59 -7.90 15.07 -20.98
N ASP A 60 -8.02 15.24 -22.30
CA ASP A 60 -9.02 14.54 -23.13
C ASP A 60 -8.82 13.02 -23.18
N VAL A 61 -7.74 12.50 -22.60
CA VAL A 61 -7.39 11.07 -22.53
C VAL A 61 -8.00 10.34 -21.34
N ARG A 62 -8.97 10.95 -20.64
CA ARG A 62 -9.63 10.32 -19.49
C ARG A 62 -10.27 8.96 -19.81
N SER A 63 -10.74 8.77 -21.04
CA SER A 63 -11.32 7.50 -21.52
C SER A 63 -10.30 6.36 -21.65
N ASN A 64 -8.99 6.66 -21.62
CA ASN A 64 -7.95 5.68 -21.87
C ASN A 64 -7.50 4.96 -20.59
N PHE A 65 -7.94 5.42 -19.42
CA PHE A 65 -7.65 4.77 -18.14
C PHE A 65 -8.56 3.56 -17.92
N SER A 66 -8.03 2.59 -17.17
CA SER A 66 -8.79 1.41 -16.78
C SER A 66 -10.00 1.79 -15.92
N PRO A 67 -11.14 1.08 -16.04
CA PRO A 67 -12.30 1.30 -15.19
C PRO A 67 -11.97 1.21 -13.69
N PHE A 68 -10.96 0.40 -13.30
CA PHE A 68 -10.46 0.25 -11.92
C PHE A 68 -10.03 1.58 -11.27
N MET A 69 -9.53 2.52 -12.08
CA MET A 69 -8.96 3.79 -11.61
C MET A 69 -10.00 4.91 -11.47
N SER A 70 -11.26 4.65 -11.80
CA SER A 70 -12.30 5.68 -11.76
C SER A 70 -12.68 6.11 -10.34
N ALA A 71 -13.28 7.31 -10.22
CA ALA A 71 -13.61 7.90 -8.93
C ALA A 71 -14.86 7.25 -8.31
N GLY A 72 -14.70 6.71 -7.11
CA GLY A 72 -15.70 5.95 -6.35
C GLY A 72 -16.95 6.74 -5.98
N THR A 73 -18.11 6.06 -6.06
CA THR A 73 -19.30 6.29 -5.23
C THR A 73 -19.51 5.04 -4.36
N LYS A 74 -20.15 5.18 -3.19
CA LYS A 74 -20.40 4.02 -2.30
C LYS A 74 -21.17 2.93 -3.05
N GLY A 75 -20.63 1.71 -3.07
CA GLY A 75 -21.27 0.52 -3.67
C GLY A 75 -20.65 0.00 -4.97
N GLU A 76 -19.60 0.65 -5.50
CA GLU A 76 -18.95 0.22 -6.73
C GLU A 76 -17.57 -0.39 -6.47
N GLU A 77 -17.42 -1.67 -6.82
CA GLU A 77 -16.27 -2.50 -6.43
C GLU A 77 -14.98 -2.19 -7.19
N ASN A 78 -15.07 -1.57 -8.37
CA ASN A 78 -13.94 -1.34 -9.28
C ASN A 78 -13.49 0.14 -9.28
N ARG A 79 -13.65 0.87 -8.17
CA ARG A 79 -13.31 2.30 -8.13
C ARG A 79 -12.33 2.59 -7.00
N TYR A 80 -11.04 2.64 -7.33
CA TYR A 80 -9.96 2.77 -6.36
C TYR A 80 -9.66 4.19 -5.89
N LEU A 81 -10.09 5.22 -6.62
CA LEU A 81 -9.85 6.62 -6.22
C LEU A 81 -11.06 7.21 -5.50
N LYS A 82 -10.85 7.98 -4.42
CA LYS A 82 -11.94 8.74 -3.80
C LYS A 82 -12.40 9.89 -4.70
N THR A 83 -13.68 10.23 -4.63
CA THR A 83 -14.30 11.30 -5.43
C THR A 83 -13.67 12.68 -5.21
N HIS A 84 -13.13 12.93 -4.01
CA HIS A 84 -12.50 14.20 -3.64
C HIS A 84 -11.01 14.26 -4.00
N SER A 85 -10.36 13.13 -4.26
CA SER A 85 -8.93 13.04 -4.59
C SER A 85 -8.58 13.79 -5.88
N ILE A 86 -9.48 13.74 -6.87
CA ILE A 86 -9.34 14.45 -8.15
C ILE A 86 -9.55 15.97 -7.97
N LYS A 87 -10.31 16.38 -6.95
CA LYS A 87 -10.62 17.80 -6.70
C LYS A 87 -9.56 18.52 -5.88
N LEU A 88 -8.85 17.82 -4.99
CA LEU A 88 -7.85 18.38 -4.06
C LEU A 88 -6.48 18.65 -4.69
N LEU A 89 -6.15 17.96 -5.79
CA LEU A 89 -4.80 17.94 -6.38
C LEU A 89 -4.75 18.60 -7.76
N VAL A 90 -5.71 19.46 -8.05
CA VAL A 90 -5.76 20.19 -9.30
C VAL A 90 -5.86 21.65 -8.92
N PRO A 91 -5.06 22.54 -9.53
CA PRO A 91 -5.25 23.97 -9.33
C PRO A 91 -6.61 24.31 -9.95
N GLN A 92 -7.65 24.30 -9.12
CA GLN A 92 -8.99 24.76 -9.48
C GLN A 92 -9.06 26.28 -9.45
N ASN A 93 -7.98 26.94 -9.04
CA ASN A 93 -7.96 28.37 -8.90
C ASN A 93 -7.78 29.02 -10.26
N VAL A 94 -8.75 29.82 -10.70
CA VAL A 94 -8.65 30.69 -11.88
C VAL A 94 -7.43 31.61 -11.76
N ALA A 95 -6.96 31.87 -10.53
CA ALA A 95 -5.74 32.61 -10.26
C ALA A 95 -4.44 31.89 -10.70
N CYS A 96 -4.46 30.57 -10.94
CA CYS A 96 -3.35 29.84 -11.58
C CYS A 96 -3.18 30.15 -13.07
N TYR A 97 -4.10 30.93 -13.64
CA TYR A 97 -4.09 31.41 -15.01
C TYR A 97 -3.76 32.91 -15.08
N ALA A 98 -3.46 33.56 -13.94
CA ALA A 98 -3.01 34.94 -13.88
C ALA A 98 -1.48 35.03 -14.02
N ASN A 99 -0.96 36.23 -14.33
CA ASN A 99 0.46 36.48 -14.60
C ASN A 99 1.38 36.46 -13.37
N GLU A 100 0.85 36.20 -12.17
CA GLU A 100 1.62 36.17 -10.92
C GLU A 100 1.77 34.73 -10.39
N PHE A 101 2.97 34.39 -9.93
CA PHE A 101 3.25 33.10 -9.32
C PHE A 101 2.40 32.87 -8.07
N GLN A 102 1.75 31.71 -7.98
CA GLN A 102 1.03 31.27 -6.80
C GLN A 102 1.50 29.87 -6.39
N VAL A 103 1.75 29.71 -5.09
CA VAL A 103 2.24 28.46 -4.49
C VAL A 103 1.28 27.29 -4.73
N ASP A 104 -0.02 27.55 -4.83
CA ASP A 104 -1.05 26.53 -5.09
C ASP A 104 -1.08 26.04 -6.55
N CYS A 105 -0.27 26.64 -7.43
CA CYS A 105 -0.15 26.31 -8.85
C CYS A 105 1.23 25.69 -9.19
N ASP A 106 2.05 25.48 -8.17
CA ASP A 106 3.38 24.86 -8.27
C ASP A 106 3.24 23.36 -8.62
N ILE A 107 3.63 23.02 -9.85
CA ILE A 107 3.52 21.66 -10.37
C ILE A 107 4.55 20.75 -9.73
N ALA A 108 5.73 21.26 -9.40
CA ALA A 108 6.75 20.53 -8.65
C ALA A 108 6.20 20.09 -7.29
N ARG A 109 5.65 21.03 -6.50
CA ARG A 109 5.03 20.75 -5.20
C ARG A 109 3.86 19.78 -5.32
N LEU A 110 2.99 19.99 -6.31
CA LEU A 110 1.84 19.13 -6.51
C LEU A 110 2.26 17.69 -6.81
N SER A 111 3.17 17.50 -7.76
CA SER A 111 3.63 16.15 -8.15
C SER A 111 4.35 15.43 -7.01
N GLU A 112 5.11 16.16 -6.19
CA GLU A 112 5.72 15.69 -4.93
C GLU A 112 4.66 15.22 -3.91
N GLU A 113 3.62 16.02 -3.66
CA GLU A 113 2.55 15.66 -2.72
C GLU A 113 1.77 14.43 -3.20
N ILE A 114 1.46 14.35 -4.50
CA ILE A 114 0.78 13.20 -5.10
C ILE A 114 1.58 11.92 -4.88
N ILE A 115 2.85 11.89 -5.28
CA ILE A 115 3.63 10.65 -5.21
C ILE A 115 3.90 10.27 -3.75
N THR A 116 4.11 11.25 -2.86
CA THR A 116 4.27 10.99 -1.42
C THR A 116 3.02 10.31 -0.84
N LEU A 117 1.83 10.86 -1.09
CA LEU A 117 0.57 10.28 -0.61
C LEU A 117 0.32 8.89 -1.21
N ILE A 118 0.62 8.67 -2.49
CA ILE A 118 0.51 7.35 -3.12
C ILE A 118 1.36 6.33 -2.36
N LEU A 119 2.64 6.66 -2.13
CA LEU A 119 3.59 5.75 -1.49
C LEU A 119 3.23 5.48 -0.03
N GLU A 120 2.80 6.51 0.71
CA GLU A 120 2.32 6.38 2.10
C GLU A 120 1.10 5.47 2.21
N GLU A 121 0.08 5.69 1.36
CA GLU A 121 -1.17 4.93 1.41
C GLU A 121 -0.97 3.48 0.95
N LEU A 122 -0.21 3.25 -0.13
CA LEU A 122 0.15 1.91 -0.59
C LEU A 122 0.96 1.15 0.47
N THR A 123 1.94 1.79 1.08
CA THR A 123 2.74 1.21 2.17
C THR A 123 1.88 0.85 3.37
N THR A 124 1.01 1.77 3.81
CA THR A 124 0.12 1.55 4.96
C THR A 124 -0.86 0.42 4.68
N LEU A 125 -1.39 0.33 3.45
CA LEU A 125 -2.26 -0.76 3.04
C LEU A 125 -1.52 -2.11 3.05
N LYS A 126 -0.29 -2.16 2.53
CA LYS A 126 0.52 -3.37 2.54
C LYS A 126 0.89 -3.79 3.96
N GLN A 127 1.23 -2.86 4.85
CA GLN A 127 1.41 -3.17 6.27
C GLN A 127 0.15 -3.81 6.83
N GLY A 128 -1.03 -3.19 6.63
CA GLY A 128 -2.30 -3.79 7.06
C GLY A 128 -2.50 -5.21 6.57
N ASN A 129 -2.18 -5.49 5.29
CA ASN A 129 -2.22 -6.83 4.70
C ASN A 129 -1.25 -7.81 5.41
N LEU A 130 -0.02 -7.38 5.73
CA LEU A 130 0.94 -8.19 6.50
C LEU A 130 0.47 -8.48 7.93
N TYR A 131 -0.28 -7.56 8.54
CA TYR A 131 -0.95 -7.77 9.82
C TYR A 131 -2.23 -8.62 9.71
N GLY A 132 -2.58 -9.05 8.49
CA GLY A 132 -3.69 -9.94 8.18
C GLY A 132 -5.00 -9.23 7.87
N VAL A 133 -5.02 -7.92 7.62
CA VAL A 133 -6.24 -7.19 7.24
C VAL A 133 -6.52 -7.37 5.74
N THR A 134 -7.51 -8.20 5.40
CA THR A 134 -7.92 -8.47 4.00
C THR A 134 -9.39 -8.13 3.71
N MET A 135 -10.20 -7.88 4.75
CA MET A 135 -11.63 -7.62 4.63
C MET A 135 -11.99 -6.18 4.99
N ASN A 136 -13.00 -5.63 4.31
CA ASN A 136 -13.45 -4.25 4.45
C ASN A 136 -14.11 -3.95 5.80
N ASN A 137 -14.69 -4.95 6.48
CA ASN A 137 -15.45 -4.74 7.70
C ASN A 137 -15.12 -5.79 8.77
N LEU A 138 -14.18 -5.43 9.65
CA LEU A 138 -13.85 -6.16 10.88
C LEU A 138 -14.47 -5.53 12.14
N SER A 139 -15.55 -4.73 11.99
CA SER A 139 -16.19 -4.06 13.14
C SER A 139 -16.80 -5.06 14.14
N SER A 140 -17.30 -6.21 13.66
CA SER A 140 -17.81 -7.26 14.52
C SER A 140 -16.69 -8.18 15.00
N GLN A 141 -16.74 -8.54 16.29
CA GLN A 141 -15.80 -9.47 16.91
C GLN A 141 -15.73 -10.81 16.13
N LYS A 142 -16.86 -11.29 15.64
CA LYS A 142 -16.95 -12.54 14.86
C LYS A 142 -16.13 -12.46 13.56
N LYS A 143 -16.29 -11.40 12.77
CA LYS A 143 -15.55 -11.23 11.51
C LYS A 143 -14.05 -11.05 11.74
N LEU A 144 -13.69 -10.34 12.80
CA LEU A 144 -12.29 -10.16 13.21
C LEU A 144 -11.63 -11.50 13.57
N GLU A 145 -12.34 -12.36 14.30
CA GLU A 145 -11.86 -13.69 14.66
C GLU A 145 -11.80 -14.63 13.44
N GLU A 146 -12.79 -14.59 12.54
CA GLU A 146 -12.75 -15.33 11.27
C GLU A 146 -11.53 -14.94 10.43
N ASN A 147 -11.25 -13.64 10.32
CA ASN A 147 -10.07 -13.12 9.63
C ASN A 147 -8.76 -13.65 10.25
N ILE A 148 -8.65 -13.59 11.58
CA ILE A 148 -7.48 -14.07 12.32
C ILE A 148 -7.29 -15.58 12.15
N ASN A 149 -8.37 -16.36 12.22
CA ASN A 149 -8.30 -17.81 12.03
C ASN A 149 -7.79 -18.15 10.62
N THR A 150 -8.30 -17.47 9.59
CA THR A 150 -7.83 -17.67 8.21
C THR A 150 -6.37 -17.28 8.07
N PHE A 151 -5.98 -16.10 8.56
CA PHE A 151 -4.60 -15.62 8.51
C PHE A 151 -3.62 -16.56 9.26
N THR A 152 -3.94 -16.94 10.49
CA THR A 152 -3.07 -17.82 11.31
C THR A 152 -2.93 -19.21 10.70
N LYS A 153 -4.00 -19.75 10.10
CA LYS A 153 -3.98 -21.06 9.45
C LYS A 153 -3.26 -21.03 8.11
N GLU A 154 -3.58 -20.08 7.24
CA GLU A 154 -3.11 -20.06 5.84
C GLU A 154 -1.74 -19.37 5.70
N LYS A 155 -1.41 -18.38 6.56
CA LYS A 155 -0.17 -17.61 6.47
C LYS A 155 0.86 -17.95 7.53
N LEU A 156 0.43 -18.26 8.76
CA LEU A 156 1.35 -18.56 9.85
C LEU A 156 1.55 -20.06 10.07
N LEU A 157 0.78 -20.91 9.39
CA LEU A 157 0.79 -22.37 9.54
C LEU A 157 0.63 -22.83 11.00
N ILE A 158 -0.06 -22.03 11.83
CA ILE A 158 -0.33 -22.39 13.22
C ILE A 158 -1.48 -23.39 13.22
N HIS A 159 -1.15 -24.67 13.42
CA HIS A 159 -2.11 -25.75 13.48
C HIS A 159 -2.73 -25.84 14.88
N TYR A 160 -4.04 -25.65 14.94
CA TYR A 160 -4.86 -25.95 16.12
C TYR A 160 -5.82 -27.11 15.79
N ALA A 161 -6.21 -27.90 16.80
CA ALA A 161 -7.01 -29.10 16.60
C ALA A 161 -8.30 -28.81 15.80
N SER A 162 -8.68 -29.74 14.92
CA SER A 162 -9.52 -29.60 13.72
C SER A 162 -10.97 -29.07 13.88
N GLN A 163 -11.35 -28.54 15.04
CA GLN A 163 -12.66 -27.95 15.30
C GLN A 163 -12.64 -26.67 16.16
N GLN A 164 -11.49 -26.11 16.52
CA GLN A 164 -11.42 -24.99 17.47
C GLN A 164 -10.80 -23.73 16.86
N ASN A 165 -11.27 -22.55 17.24
CA ASN A 165 -10.80 -21.27 16.71
C ASN A 165 -9.57 -20.77 17.48
N PHE A 166 -8.61 -20.16 16.77
CA PHE A 166 -7.42 -19.50 17.35
C PHE A 166 -7.79 -18.59 18.53
N CYS A 167 -8.93 -17.89 18.44
CA CYS A 167 -9.36 -16.91 19.45
C CYS A 167 -10.25 -17.45 20.59
N LYS A 168 -10.86 -18.65 20.49
CA LYS A 168 -12.00 -19.02 21.38
C LYS A 168 -11.76 -20.15 22.39
N SER A 169 -10.58 -20.76 22.46
CA SER A 169 -10.35 -21.90 23.36
C SER A 169 -9.28 -21.61 24.41
N LYS A 170 -9.64 -21.70 25.71
CA LYS A 170 -8.68 -21.67 26.83
C LYS A 170 -7.87 -22.96 26.96
N THR A 171 -8.30 -24.04 26.32
CA THR A 171 -7.67 -25.36 26.40
C THR A 171 -6.76 -25.66 25.20
N GLN A 172 -7.07 -25.12 24.01
CA GLN A 172 -6.33 -25.40 22.76
C GLN A 172 -6.24 -24.19 21.79
N GLY A 173 -6.66 -22.98 22.19
CA GLY A 173 -6.51 -21.74 21.41
C GLY A 173 -5.50 -20.76 22.03
N TYR A 174 -5.42 -19.54 21.52
CA TYR A 174 -4.48 -18.49 21.94
C TYR A 174 -5.21 -17.14 22.16
N PRO A 175 -6.17 -17.04 23.09
CA PRO A 175 -6.94 -15.81 23.32
C PRO A 175 -6.11 -14.56 23.63
N GLU A 176 -5.00 -14.66 24.37
CA GLU A 176 -4.17 -13.48 24.67
C GLU A 176 -3.40 -13.02 23.44
N THR A 177 -2.84 -13.97 22.68
CA THR A 177 -2.20 -13.69 21.39
C THR A 177 -3.21 -13.11 20.39
N CYS A 178 -4.41 -13.68 20.31
CA CYS A 178 -5.49 -13.17 19.47
C CYS A 178 -5.85 -11.73 19.84
N LYS A 179 -5.93 -11.38 21.12
CA LYS A 179 -6.22 -10.00 21.57
C LYS A 179 -5.20 -8.99 21.04
N ILE A 180 -3.92 -9.35 20.98
CA ILE A 180 -2.86 -8.51 20.39
C ILE A 180 -3.11 -8.33 18.88
N MET A 181 -3.38 -9.42 18.15
CA MET A 181 -3.69 -9.34 16.71
C MET A 181 -4.93 -8.48 16.43
N GLN A 182 -5.97 -8.61 17.26
CA GLN A 182 -7.19 -7.81 17.18
C GLN A 182 -6.91 -6.31 17.34
N GLN A 183 -6.03 -5.94 18.27
CA GLN A 183 -5.63 -4.54 18.47
C GLN A 183 -4.91 -3.99 17.24
N SER A 184 -3.96 -4.74 16.68
CA SER A 184 -3.23 -4.36 15.47
C SER A 184 -4.17 -4.16 14.27
N MET A 185 -5.04 -5.14 14.00
CA MET A 185 -6.00 -5.05 12.87
C MET A 185 -6.94 -3.86 13.02
N ARG A 186 -7.46 -3.59 14.24
CA ARG A 186 -8.32 -2.42 14.50
C ARG A 186 -7.59 -1.10 14.33
N ALA A 187 -6.30 -1.03 14.66
CA ALA A 187 -5.48 0.17 14.45
C ALA A 187 -5.36 0.50 12.96
N PHE A 188 -5.11 -0.50 12.10
CA PHE A 188 -5.05 -0.32 10.66
C PHE A 188 -6.40 0.08 10.05
N GLN A 189 -7.50 -0.51 10.48
CA GLN A 189 -8.83 -0.09 10.02
C GLN A 189 -9.10 1.40 10.29
N LYS A 190 -8.67 1.91 11.46
CA LYS A 190 -8.75 3.34 11.76
C LYS A 190 -7.83 4.16 10.87
N ALA A 191 -6.61 3.68 10.59
CA ALA A 191 -5.67 4.37 9.71
C ALA A 191 -6.23 4.52 8.28
N PHE A 192 -6.88 3.49 7.73
CA PHE A 192 -7.48 3.52 6.38
C PHE A 192 -8.53 4.61 6.19
N SER A 193 -9.27 4.96 7.26
CA SER A 193 -10.25 6.05 7.21
C SER A 193 -9.61 7.42 6.89
N ARG A 194 -8.31 7.58 7.17
CA ARG A 194 -7.54 8.82 6.97
C ARG A 194 -6.95 8.95 5.57
N PHE A 195 -7.05 7.92 4.74
CA PHE A 195 -6.53 7.97 3.38
C PHE A 195 -7.19 9.12 2.61
N ARG A 196 -6.40 9.86 1.86
CA ARG A 196 -6.82 11.01 1.05
C ARG A 196 -7.08 10.59 -0.38
N LEU A 197 -6.30 9.65 -0.92
CA LEU A 197 -6.37 9.26 -2.33
C LEU A 197 -7.21 8.02 -2.57
N LEU A 198 -6.90 6.93 -1.87
CA LEU A 198 -7.41 5.60 -2.15
C LEU A 198 -8.71 5.28 -1.42
N ASN A 199 -9.66 4.71 -2.15
CA ASN A 199 -10.82 4.06 -1.59
C ASN A 199 -10.44 2.64 -1.17
N VAL A 200 -10.02 2.48 0.10
CA VAL A 200 -9.58 1.17 0.62
C VAL A 200 -10.70 0.12 0.60
N GLU A 201 -11.96 0.54 0.70
CA GLU A 201 -13.10 -0.39 0.74
C GLU A 201 -13.28 -1.18 -0.57
N SER A 202 -12.84 -0.64 -1.71
CA SER A 202 -12.87 -1.37 -2.99
C SER A 202 -11.70 -2.35 -3.15
N LEU A 203 -10.54 -2.04 -2.55
CA LEU A 203 -9.38 -2.94 -2.52
C LEU A 203 -9.61 -4.13 -1.58
N LEU A 204 -10.20 -3.89 -0.41
CA LEU A 204 -10.50 -4.94 0.57
C LEU A 204 -11.73 -5.77 0.14
N ALA A 205 -11.68 -7.08 0.40
CA ALA A 205 -12.81 -7.96 0.08
C ALA A 205 -13.98 -7.77 1.07
N LYS A 206 -15.21 -8.11 0.65
CA LYS A 206 -16.38 -8.08 1.55
C LYS A 206 -16.32 -9.17 2.62
N ASP A 207 -15.79 -10.33 2.22
CA ASP A 207 -15.61 -11.53 3.02
C ASP A 207 -14.46 -12.38 2.45
N ILE A 208 -14.18 -13.51 3.11
CA ILE A 208 -13.08 -14.41 2.75
C ILE A 208 -13.32 -15.10 1.40
N ASP A 209 -14.56 -15.45 1.08
CA ASP A 209 -14.87 -16.16 -0.17
C ASP A 209 -14.69 -15.22 -1.37
N SER A 210 -15.16 -13.97 -1.25
CA SER A 210 -14.91 -12.90 -2.20
C SER A 210 -13.41 -12.61 -2.36
N PHE A 211 -12.63 -12.66 -1.27
CA PHE A 211 -11.17 -12.52 -1.36
C PHE A 211 -10.54 -13.62 -2.20
N LYS A 212 -10.93 -14.89 -1.95
CA LYS A 212 -10.43 -16.05 -2.70
C LYS A 212 -10.82 -15.99 -4.18
N GLU A 213 -12.03 -15.54 -4.48
CA GLU A 213 -12.49 -15.32 -5.85
C GLU A 213 -11.65 -14.27 -6.59
N LYS A 214 -11.46 -13.08 -5.99
CA LYS A 214 -10.60 -12.03 -6.56
C LYS A 214 -9.15 -12.51 -6.73
N GLN A 215 -8.62 -13.23 -5.75
CA GLN A 215 -7.28 -13.80 -5.79
C GLN A 215 -7.11 -14.81 -6.94
N ALA A 216 -8.13 -15.59 -7.27
CA ALA A 216 -8.08 -16.55 -8.37
C ALA A 216 -7.96 -15.89 -9.75
N ILE A 217 -8.24 -14.59 -9.88
CA ILE A 217 -8.03 -13.81 -11.10
C ILE A 217 -6.54 -13.43 -11.24
N CYS A 218 -5.82 -13.28 -10.13
CA CYS A 218 -4.42 -12.84 -10.11
C CYS A 218 -3.40 -13.84 -10.67
N THR A 219 -3.85 -15.04 -11.04
CA THR A 219 -3.07 -16.13 -11.64
C THR A 219 -3.26 -16.24 -13.15
N LYS A 220 -4.13 -15.42 -13.75
CA LYS A 220 -4.41 -15.39 -15.20
C LYS A 220 -3.59 -14.29 -15.85
N ASN A 221 -2.88 -14.63 -16.92
CA ASN A 221 -2.23 -13.75 -17.89
C ASN A 221 -2.22 -12.25 -17.54
N ILE A 222 -1.09 -11.77 -16.99
CA ILE A 222 -0.93 -10.41 -16.46
C ILE A 222 -1.22 -9.32 -17.52
N SER A 223 -1.05 -9.64 -18.80
CA SER A 223 -1.32 -8.73 -19.91
C SER A 223 -2.80 -8.58 -20.28
N ALA A 224 -3.71 -9.30 -19.60
CA ALA A 224 -5.13 -9.22 -19.89
C ALA A 224 -5.71 -7.87 -19.45
N GLU A 225 -6.61 -7.29 -20.25
CA GLU A 225 -7.18 -5.97 -19.94
C GLU A 225 -8.03 -5.94 -18.66
N ASP A 226 -8.53 -7.11 -18.24
CA ASP A 226 -9.27 -7.32 -16.99
C ASP A 226 -8.35 -7.63 -15.79
N TYR A 227 -7.03 -7.72 -15.99
CA TYR A 227 -6.08 -7.95 -14.91
C TYR A 227 -6.00 -6.73 -13.98
N ASP A 228 -6.32 -6.93 -12.71
CA ASP A 228 -6.34 -5.86 -11.72
C ASP A 228 -4.97 -5.75 -11.02
N HIS A 229 -4.07 -4.96 -11.61
CA HIS A 229 -2.72 -4.75 -11.07
C HIS A 229 -2.76 -4.16 -9.66
N MET A 230 -3.72 -3.27 -9.38
CA MET A 230 -3.88 -2.66 -8.05
C MET A 230 -4.17 -3.71 -6.98
N PHE A 231 -5.20 -4.54 -7.17
CA PHE A 231 -5.54 -5.57 -6.20
C PHE A 231 -4.46 -6.65 -6.14
N CYS A 232 -4.02 -7.14 -7.30
CA CYS A 232 -3.18 -8.32 -7.36
C CYS A 232 -1.76 -8.09 -6.83
N GLU A 233 -1.17 -6.93 -7.11
CA GLU A 233 0.18 -6.60 -6.66
C GLU A 233 0.23 -6.18 -5.19
N ILE A 234 -0.86 -5.64 -4.65
CA ILE A 234 -0.90 -5.23 -3.24
C ILE A 234 -1.31 -6.39 -2.34
N MET A 235 -2.42 -7.07 -2.69
CA MET A 235 -3.09 -8.02 -1.81
C MET A 235 -3.34 -9.40 -2.40
N GLY A 236 -3.43 -9.53 -3.73
CA GLY A 236 -3.87 -10.78 -4.37
C GLY A 236 -2.78 -11.85 -4.44
N ARG A 237 -1.54 -11.51 -4.80
CA ARG A 237 -0.41 -12.45 -4.89
C ARG A 237 0.35 -12.49 -3.58
N THR A 238 0.03 -13.47 -2.75
CA THR A 238 0.48 -13.52 -1.34
C THR A 238 1.49 -14.62 -1.06
N ASP A 239 1.76 -15.44 -2.07
CA ASP A 239 2.74 -16.51 -2.16
C ASP A 239 4.06 -16.03 -2.79
N GLU A 240 4.00 -14.99 -3.63
CA GLU A 240 5.17 -14.31 -4.25
C GLU A 240 5.86 -13.28 -3.32
N GLY A 241 5.55 -13.31 -2.02
CA GLY A 241 6.17 -12.42 -1.04
C GLY A 241 5.84 -10.94 -1.24
N LEU A 242 6.86 -10.08 -1.20
CA LEU A 242 6.73 -8.63 -1.44
C LEU A 242 7.00 -8.23 -2.89
N ASP A 243 7.47 -9.16 -3.74
CA ASP A 243 7.88 -8.84 -5.11
C ASP A 243 6.75 -8.17 -5.92
N PRO A 244 5.49 -8.64 -5.89
CA PRO A 244 4.39 -7.97 -6.58
C PRO A 244 4.18 -6.54 -6.07
N PHE A 245 4.24 -6.34 -4.75
CA PHE A 245 4.06 -5.01 -4.16
C PHE A 245 5.21 -4.07 -4.53
N ILE A 246 6.43 -4.58 -4.55
CA ILE A 246 7.62 -3.84 -4.98
C ILE A 246 7.45 -3.41 -6.44
N THR A 247 6.95 -4.30 -7.31
CA THR A 247 6.60 -3.97 -8.69
C THR A 247 5.58 -2.82 -8.75
N ARG A 248 4.51 -2.87 -7.95
CA ARG A 248 3.53 -1.77 -7.89
C ARG A 248 4.15 -0.43 -7.55
N ILE A 249 5.00 -0.41 -6.52
CA ILE A 249 5.71 0.79 -6.07
C ILE A 249 6.62 1.33 -7.17
N TYR A 250 7.39 0.47 -7.82
CA TYR A 250 8.26 0.88 -8.92
C TYR A 250 7.50 1.33 -10.16
N THR A 251 6.32 0.76 -10.43
CA THR A 251 5.45 1.24 -11.52
C THR A 251 5.05 2.69 -11.28
N GLU A 252 4.60 3.06 -10.08
CA GLU A 252 4.26 4.47 -9.78
C GLU A 252 5.48 5.40 -9.81
N LEU A 253 6.61 4.94 -9.29
CA LEU A 253 7.87 5.70 -9.33
C LEU A 253 8.37 5.92 -10.75
N LEU A 254 8.25 4.91 -11.62
CA LEU A 254 8.58 5.03 -13.04
C LEU A 254 7.73 6.12 -13.69
N ARG A 255 6.41 6.15 -13.40
CA ARG A 255 5.52 7.19 -13.95
C ARG A 255 5.87 8.58 -13.46
N TYR A 256 6.15 8.72 -12.16
CA TYR A 256 6.65 9.96 -11.59
C TYR A 256 7.98 10.41 -12.23
N GLN A 257 8.92 9.48 -12.43
CA GLN A 257 10.23 9.78 -13.00
C GLN A 257 10.13 10.23 -14.46
N LEU A 258 9.29 9.55 -15.26
CA LEU A 258 9.04 9.94 -16.65
C LEU A 258 8.41 11.33 -16.73
N PHE A 259 7.38 11.60 -15.92
CA PHE A 259 6.76 12.92 -15.84
C PHE A 259 7.77 13.99 -15.43
N SER A 260 8.50 13.77 -14.33
CA SER A 260 9.45 14.75 -13.78
C SER A 260 10.58 15.04 -14.75
N THR A 261 11.08 14.04 -15.46
CA THR A 261 12.11 14.20 -16.49
C THR A 261 11.57 15.01 -17.68
N TYR A 262 10.38 14.66 -18.17
CA TYR A 262 9.73 15.39 -19.25
C TYR A 262 9.47 16.85 -18.87
N TYR A 263 8.83 17.07 -17.72
CA TYR A 263 8.49 18.40 -17.22
C TYR A 263 9.73 19.27 -17.03
N THR A 264 10.76 18.75 -16.34
CA THR A 264 12.01 19.51 -16.14
C THR A 264 12.76 19.77 -17.44
N SER A 265 12.67 18.88 -18.44
CA SER A 265 13.27 19.14 -19.77
C SER A 265 12.59 20.29 -20.51
N HIS A 266 11.29 20.50 -20.28
CA HIS A 266 10.54 21.64 -20.83
C HIS A 266 10.68 22.92 -20.02
N LEU A 267 11.07 22.83 -18.74
CA LEU A 267 11.47 23.99 -17.95
C LEU A 267 12.87 24.48 -18.28
N TRP A 268 13.75 23.58 -18.73
CA TRP A 268 15.16 23.89 -18.99
C TRP A 268 15.33 24.81 -20.20
N ASN A 269 15.72 26.06 -19.97
CA ASN A 269 16.32 26.90 -21.01
C ASN A 269 17.82 26.56 -21.13
N LYS A 270 18.42 26.77 -22.31
CA LYS A 270 19.84 26.47 -22.57
C LYS A 270 20.80 27.19 -21.60
N ASP A 271 20.37 28.28 -20.97
CA ASP A 271 21.08 28.96 -19.87
C ASP A 271 20.24 29.04 -18.58
N LEU A 272 20.78 28.49 -17.49
CA LEU A 272 20.19 28.58 -16.13
C LEU A 272 20.07 30.03 -15.64
N ALA A 273 20.95 30.92 -16.10
CA ALA A 273 20.96 32.34 -15.75
C ALA A 273 19.82 33.14 -16.41
N GLU A 274 19.18 32.59 -17.44
CA GLU A 274 18.07 33.21 -18.17
C GLU A 274 16.70 32.61 -17.79
N MET A 275 16.67 31.68 -16.84
CA MET A 275 15.42 31.12 -16.32
C MET A 275 14.73 32.14 -15.41
N SER A 276 13.38 32.17 -15.45
CA SER A 276 12.62 32.91 -14.43
C SER A 276 12.79 32.27 -13.06
N ASP A 277 12.78 33.08 -12.00
CA ASP A 277 12.93 32.60 -10.61
C ASP A 277 11.95 31.48 -10.26
N ALA A 278 10.72 31.55 -10.77
CA ALA A 278 9.69 30.53 -10.55
C ALA A 278 10.02 29.19 -11.24
N SER A 279 10.45 29.22 -12.50
CA SER A 279 10.84 27.99 -13.22
C SER A 279 12.13 27.39 -12.66
N TYR A 280 13.06 28.23 -12.23
CA TYR A 280 14.28 27.80 -11.57
C TYR A 280 13.96 27.10 -10.23
N TYR A 281 13.07 27.68 -9.42
CA TYR A 281 12.60 27.08 -8.18
C TYR A 281 11.97 25.70 -8.39
N GLU A 282 11.03 25.56 -9.33
CA GLU A 282 10.38 24.27 -9.63
C GLU A 282 11.39 23.23 -10.13
N PHE A 283 12.35 23.64 -10.97
CA PHE A 283 13.40 22.76 -11.47
C PHE A 283 14.25 22.19 -10.32
N ILE A 284 14.76 23.05 -9.44
CA ILE A 284 15.59 22.64 -8.30
C ILE A 284 14.79 21.75 -7.35
N ARG A 285 13.53 22.11 -7.05
CA ARG A 285 12.65 21.32 -6.18
C ARG A 285 12.45 19.89 -6.67
N ILE A 286 12.16 19.71 -7.96
CA ILE A 286 12.00 18.36 -8.53
C ILE A 286 13.30 17.57 -8.44
N LYS A 287 14.45 18.20 -8.75
CA LYS A 287 15.75 17.54 -8.68
C LYS A 287 16.11 17.11 -7.26
N ASP A 288 15.89 17.98 -6.28
CA ASP A 288 16.17 17.68 -4.88
C ASP A 288 15.25 16.60 -4.34
N PHE A 289 13.96 16.63 -4.66
CA PHE A 289 13.02 15.59 -4.28
C PHE A 289 13.39 14.23 -4.90
N GLN A 290 13.71 14.18 -6.20
CA GLN A 290 14.17 12.95 -6.88
C GLN A 290 15.40 12.33 -6.21
N LYS A 291 16.34 13.16 -5.76
CA LYS A 291 17.57 12.71 -5.08
C LYS A 291 17.26 11.99 -3.76
N ASN A 292 16.24 12.43 -3.04
CA ASN A 292 15.87 11.90 -1.72
C ASN A 292 14.80 10.80 -1.79
N LEU A 293 14.03 10.73 -2.86
CA LEU A 293 12.91 9.80 -3.02
C LEU A 293 13.38 8.33 -3.04
N MET A 294 14.36 7.99 -3.88
CA MET A 294 14.82 6.60 -4.03
C MET A 294 15.43 6.01 -2.74
N PRO A 295 16.32 6.71 -2.01
CA PRO A 295 16.81 6.23 -0.71
C PRO A 295 15.69 6.00 0.32
N THR A 296 14.72 6.91 0.36
CA THR A 296 13.58 6.82 1.28
C THR A 296 12.75 5.59 0.97
N ILE A 297 12.43 5.35 -0.30
CA ILE A 297 11.65 4.17 -0.71
C ILE A 297 12.39 2.87 -0.44
N ASN A 298 13.68 2.79 -0.76
CA ASN A 298 14.46 1.59 -0.48
C ASN A 298 14.47 1.24 1.01
N THR A 299 14.52 2.26 1.87
CA THR A 299 14.43 2.08 3.33
C THR A 299 13.06 1.55 3.73
N THR A 300 11.98 2.14 3.21
CA THR A 300 10.60 1.71 3.49
C THR A 300 10.33 0.27 3.01
N LEU A 301 10.78 -0.08 1.81
CA LEU A 301 10.64 -1.44 1.27
C LEU A 301 11.41 -2.46 2.12
N LYS A 302 12.61 -2.09 2.58
CA LYS A 302 13.37 -2.93 3.51
C LYS A 302 12.63 -3.14 4.83
N GLN A 303 12.07 -2.08 5.41
CA GLN A 303 11.28 -2.17 6.64
C GLN A 303 10.04 -3.08 6.47
N LEU A 304 9.38 -3.03 5.31
CA LEU A 304 8.28 -3.95 4.99
C LEU A 304 8.75 -5.40 4.85
N ALA A 305 9.88 -5.64 4.21
CA ALA A 305 10.45 -6.97 4.07
C ALA A 305 10.87 -7.57 5.43
N ASP A 306 11.48 -6.75 6.28
CA ASP A 306 11.80 -7.13 7.65
C ASP A 306 10.52 -7.43 8.44
N LEU A 307 9.46 -6.62 8.28
CA LEU A 307 8.17 -6.84 8.92
C LEU A 307 7.50 -8.14 8.44
N GLN A 308 7.51 -8.43 7.14
CA GLN A 308 6.92 -9.64 6.57
C GLN A 308 7.53 -10.90 7.18
N ASN A 309 8.83 -10.89 7.46
CA ASN A 309 9.55 -12.03 8.03
C ASN A 309 9.42 -12.08 9.55
N THR A 310 9.45 -10.93 10.23
CA THR A 310 9.48 -10.89 11.70
C THR A 310 8.10 -11.01 12.32
N TYR A 311 7.04 -10.46 11.71
CA TYR A 311 5.70 -10.48 12.31
C TYR A 311 5.16 -11.91 12.54
N PRO A 312 5.24 -12.85 11.57
CA PRO A 312 4.90 -14.26 11.81
C PRO A 312 5.60 -14.88 13.02
N LEU A 313 6.90 -14.62 13.15
CA LEU A 313 7.71 -15.13 14.27
C LEU A 313 7.24 -14.56 15.61
N HIS A 314 6.91 -13.26 15.66
CA HIS A 314 6.42 -12.62 16.88
C HIS A 314 5.07 -13.21 17.32
N ILE A 315 4.15 -13.44 16.38
CA ILE A 315 2.87 -14.10 16.69
C ILE A 315 3.10 -15.54 17.17
N GLY A 316 4.01 -16.28 16.52
CA GLY A 316 4.38 -17.64 16.95
C GLY A 316 4.97 -17.69 18.36
N MET A 317 5.87 -16.75 18.70
CA MET A 317 6.46 -16.66 20.04
C MET A 317 5.44 -16.30 21.12
N LEU A 318 4.49 -15.40 20.82
CA LEU A 318 3.40 -15.06 21.74
C LEU A 318 2.49 -16.27 22.00
N ALA A 319 2.13 -17.01 20.94
CA ALA A 319 1.34 -18.22 21.05
C ALA A 319 2.07 -19.29 21.89
N TYR A 320 3.37 -19.48 21.65
CA TYR A 320 4.21 -20.40 22.43
C TYR A 320 4.33 -19.98 23.90
N GLN A 321 4.51 -18.69 24.18
CA GLN A 321 4.53 -18.17 25.55
C GLN A 321 3.21 -18.47 26.27
N GLU A 322 2.08 -18.30 25.60
CA GLU A 322 0.76 -18.60 26.14
C GLU A 322 0.60 -20.11 26.46
N GLU A 323 1.17 -20.99 25.64
CA GLU A 323 1.25 -22.43 25.93
C GLU A 323 2.12 -22.75 27.14
N LEU A 324 3.29 -22.14 27.26
CA LEU A 324 4.17 -22.33 28.42
C LEU A 324 3.50 -21.89 29.72
N LEU A 325 2.80 -20.75 29.71
CA LEU A 325 2.02 -20.28 30.85
C LEU A 325 0.90 -21.25 31.20
N ARG A 326 0.20 -21.79 30.20
CA ARG A 326 -0.83 -22.82 30.39
C ARG A 326 -0.26 -24.11 30.98
N LEU A 327 0.91 -24.57 30.51
CA LEU A 327 1.60 -25.74 31.05
C LEU A 327 1.94 -25.54 32.53
N ARG A 328 2.50 -24.37 32.85
CA ARG A 328 2.80 -23.96 34.22
C ARG A 328 1.56 -24.00 35.11
N ASP A 329 0.49 -23.34 34.68
CA ASP A 329 -0.70 -23.12 35.50
C ASP A 329 -1.59 -24.36 35.64
N LYS A 330 -1.61 -25.24 34.63
CA LYS A 330 -2.47 -26.42 34.62
C LYS A 330 -1.81 -27.67 35.22
N TYR A 331 -0.50 -27.85 35.00
CA TYR A 331 0.19 -29.09 35.35
C TYR A 331 1.29 -28.89 36.39
N LEU A 332 2.22 -27.94 36.17
CA LEU A 332 3.37 -27.77 37.06
C LEU A 332 2.96 -27.25 38.44
N SER A 333 2.09 -26.24 38.51
CA SER A 333 1.54 -25.71 39.76
C SER A 333 0.83 -26.79 40.59
N LYS A 334 0.11 -27.71 39.92
CA LYS A 334 -0.59 -28.85 40.56
C LYS A 334 0.32 -29.98 40.98
N LEU A 335 1.51 -30.11 40.39
CA LEU A 335 2.51 -31.10 40.79
C LEU A 335 3.38 -30.57 41.93
N VAL A 336 3.88 -29.35 41.80
CA VAL A 336 4.82 -28.74 42.74
C VAL A 336 4.18 -28.53 44.12
N ALA A 337 2.92 -28.09 44.19
CA ALA A 337 2.24 -27.89 45.47
C ALA A 337 2.14 -29.17 46.33
N PRO A 338 1.66 -30.33 45.83
CA PRO A 338 1.69 -31.58 46.58
C PRO A 338 3.10 -32.07 46.89
N PHE A 339 4.09 -31.88 46.01
CA PHE A 339 5.48 -32.25 46.33
C PHE A 339 6.05 -31.42 47.49
N TYR A 340 5.84 -30.10 47.51
CA TYR A 340 6.20 -29.26 48.66
C TYR A 340 5.43 -29.64 49.92
N SER A 341 4.14 -29.94 49.79
CA SER A 341 3.28 -30.38 50.90
C SER A 341 3.78 -31.69 51.51
N VAL A 342 4.16 -32.65 50.66
CA VAL A 342 4.72 -33.94 51.04
C VAL A 342 6.11 -33.75 51.65
N PHE A 343 6.96 -32.91 51.05
CA PHE A 343 8.29 -32.58 51.58
C PHE A 343 8.20 -32.03 53.01
N TYR A 344 7.35 -31.02 53.26
CA TYR A 344 7.15 -30.46 54.60
C TYR A 344 6.54 -31.45 55.58
N LYS A 345 5.56 -32.27 55.13
CA LYS A 345 5.00 -33.33 55.98
C LYS A 345 6.02 -34.40 56.34
N LEU A 346 6.89 -34.80 55.41
CA LEU A 346 7.94 -35.80 55.61
C LEU A 346 9.11 -35.25 56.45
N GLN A 347 9.43 -33.96 56.35
CA GLN A 347 10.41 -33.30 57.22
C GLN A 347 10.06 -33.45 58.71
N ASN A 348 8.78 -33.29 59.06
CA ASN A 348 8.30 -33.44 60.44
C ASN A 348 8.38 -34.88 60.98
N VAL A 349 8.53 -35.89 60.11
CA VAL A 349 8.67 -37.31 60.52
C VAL A 349 10.14 -37.75 60.52
N GLN A 350 11.03 -37.01 59.84
CA GLN A 350 12.44 -37.33 59.70
C GLN A 350 13.35 -36.59 60.69
N ILE A 351 12.92 -35.45 61.23
CA ILE A 351 13.62 -34.76 62.32
C ILE A 351 13.16 -35.40 63.64
N LYS A 352 13.94 -36.35 64.16
CA LYS A 352 13.76 -36.84 65.55
C LYS A 352 14.10 -35.69 66.51
N SER A 353 13.21 -35.45 67.47
CA SER A 353 13.45 -34.59 68.65
C SER A 353 14.67 -35.02 69.42
#